data_AF-A0A356KM08-F1
#
_entry.id   AF-A0A356KM08-F1
#
_cell.length_a   1.000
_cell.length_b   1.000
_cell.length_c   1.000
_cell.angle_alpha   90.00
_cell.angle_beta   90.00
_cell.angle_gamma   90.00
#
_symmetry.space_group_name_H-M   'P 1'
#
loop_
_entity.id
_entity.type
_entity.pdbx_description
1 polymer ?
#
loop_
_entity_poly.entity_id
_entity_poly.type
_entity_poly.pdbx_seq_one_letter_code
_entity_poly.pdbx_strand_id
1 'polypeptide(L)'
;LARRLKETLGAPGVRLVAEDPSAMASKVAVLGGDGRRFVRAALFAGADALVTGDVDHHTALEARAQGIALLDVGHYASEKQVIPLVAEGLREKLASEPVEILESEVDTQPFVFV
;
A
#
# COMPACT_ATOMS: atom_id res chain seq x y z
N LEU A 1 1.65 3.18 -13.38
CA LEU A 1 1.46 2.46 -12.09
C LEU A 1 0.58 3.24 -11.11
N ALA A 2 0.93 4.47 -10.71
CA ALA A 2 0.21 5.23 -9.68
C ALA A 2 -1.32 5.36 -9.91
N ARG A 3 -1.76 5.67 -11.15
CA ARG A 3 -3.20 5.74 -11.48
C ARG A 3 -3.92 4.41 -11.22
N ARG A 4 -3.33 3.31 -11.67
CA ARG A 4 -3.84 1.95 -11.44
C ARG A 4 -3.96 1.63 -9.96
N LEU A 5 -2.97 2.00 -9.15
CA LEU A 5 -3.03 1.81 -7.69
C LEU A 5 -4.16 2.61 -7.05
N LYS A 6 -4.32 3.88 -7.45
CA LYS A 6 -5.41 4.73 -6.96
C LYS A 6 -6.77 4.06 -7.17
N GLU A 7 -7.02 3.60 -8.40
CA GLU A 7 -8.27 2.94 -8.78
C GLU A 7 -8.46 1.61 -8.06
N THR A 8 -7.43 0.75 -8.09
CA THR A 8 -7.50 -0.61 -7.52
C THR A 8 -7.71 -0.60 -6.01
N LEU A 9 -7.07 0.33 -5.29
CA LEU A 9 -7.15 0.40 -3.83
C LEU A 9 -8.31 1.29 -3.35
N GLY A 10 -9.01 1.96 -4.25
CA GLY A 10 -9.98 3.01 -3.91
C GLY A 10 -9.34 4.10 -3.05
N ALA A 11 -8.07 4.44 -3.34
CA ALA A 11 -7.33 5.45 -2.59
C ALA A 11 -7.77 6.85 -3.05
N PRO A 12 -7.90 7.83 -2.13
CA PRO A 12 -8.29 9.20 -2.48
C PRO A 12 -7.23 9.88 -3.35
N GLY A 13 -5.97 9.52 -3.18
CA GLY A 13 -4.84 9.93 -4.00
C GLY A 13 -3.64 9.01 -3.82
N VAL A 14 -2.61 9.22 -4.63
CA VAL A 14 -1.30 8.58 -4.49
C VAL A 14 -0.24 9.66 -4.55
N ARG A 15 0.62 9.74 -3.53
CA ARG A 15 1.77 10.66 -3.54
C ARG A 15 2.95 9.92 -4.17
N LEU A 16 3.42 10.42 -5.30
CA LEU A 16 4.54 9.84 -6.04
C LEU A 16 5.85 10.56 -5.68
N VAL A 17 6.84 9.78 -5.28
CA VAL A 17 8.22 10.22 -5.11
C VAL A 17 9.04 9.54 -6.20
N ALA A 18 9.66 10.31 -7.09
CA ALA A 18 10.55 9.81 -8.13
C ALA A 18 11.46 10.93 -8.63
N GLU A 19 12.62 10.58 -9.17
CA GLU A 19 13.45 11.54 -9.94
C GLU A 19 12.79 11.85 -11.29
N ASP A 20 12.42 10.80 -12.03
CA ASP A 20 11.62 10.88 -13.25
C ASP A 20 10.23 10.23 -13.02
N PRO A 21 9.15 11.01 -12.91
CA PRO A 21 7.79 10.49 -12.76
C PRO A 21 7.27 9.68 -13.96
N SER A 22 7.94 9.75 -15.11
CA SER A 22 7.57 9.02 -16.32
C SER A 22 8.27 7.66 -16.46
N ALA A 23 9.30 7.40 -15.64
CA ALA A 23 10.04 6.16 -15.66
C ALA A 23 9.13 4.94 -15.39
N MET A 24 9.37 3.87 -16.14
CA MET A 24 8.65 2.61 -15.97
C MET A 24 9.27 1.76 -14.86
N ALA A 25 8.46 1.33 -13.90
CA ALA A 25 8.84 0.34 -12.90
C ALA A 25 8.55 -1.08 -13.43
N SER A 26 9.56 -1.93 -13.44
CA SER A 26 9.47 -3.35 -13.84
C SER A 26 9.38 -4.27 -12.62
N LYS A 27 10.09 -3.93 -11.54
CA LYS A 27 10.05 -4.65 -10.26
C LYS A 27 9.52 -3.74 -9.16
N VAL A 28 8.43 -4.16 -8.52
CA VAL A 28 7.73 -3.37 -7.50
C VAL A 28 7.72 -4.15 -6.18
N ALA A 29 8.27 -3.55 -5.13
CA ALA A 29 8.09 -4.00 -3.76
C ALA A 29 6.77 -3.44 -3.21
N VAL A 30 6.10 -4.22 -2.37
CA VAL A 30 4.82 -3.82 -1.75
C VAL A 30 4.87 -4.14 -0.27
N LEU A 31 4.51 -3.16 0.57
CA LEU A 31 4.35 -3.33 2.00
C LEU A 31 3.22 -2.40 2.48
N GLY A 32 2.13 -2.97 2.98
CA GLY A 32 1.03 -2.20 3.56
C GLY A 32 1.45 -1.44 4.83
N GLY A 33 0.70 -0.40 5.17
CA GLY A 33 0.93 0.40 6.38
C GLY A 33 2.19 1.27 6.30
N ASP A 34 2.89 1.43 7.43
CA ASP A 34 4.15 2.19 7.53
C ASP A 34 5.36 1.34 7.05
N GLY A 35 5.48 1.20 5.74
CA GLY A 35 6.61 0.52 5.09
C GLY A 35 7.83 1.42 4.83
N ARG A 36 7.84 2.67 5.31
CA ARG A 36 8.90 3.66 5.00
C ARG A 36 10.29 3.21 5.46
N ARG A 37 10.36 2.37 6.50
CA ARG A 37 11.62 1.83 7.04
C ARG A 37 12.27 0.79 6.12
N PHE A 38 11.54 0.30 5.12
CA PHE A 38 11.98 -0.77 4.22
C PHE A 38 12.44 -0.27 2.85
N VAL A 39 12.56 1.05 2.64
CA VAL A 39 13.08 1.63 1.39
C VAL A 39 14.42 1.02 1.01
N ARG A 40 15.37 0.94 1.94
CA ARG A 40 16.69 0.32 1.70
C ARG A 40 16.61 -1.16 1.39
N ALA A 41 15.69 -1.89 2.03
CA ALA A 41 15.49 -3.31 1.78
C ALA A 41 14.89 -3.54 0.38
N ALA A 42 13.94 -2.71 -0.04
CA ALA A 42 13.36 -2.73 -1.38
C ALA A 42 14.42 -2.42 -2.45
N LEU A 43 15.24 -1.39 -2.22
CA LEU A 43 16.36 -1.05 -3.08
C LEU A 43 17.37 -2.19 -3.19
N PHE A 44 17.77 -2.78 -2.06
CA PHE A 44 18.70 -3.93 -2.04
C PHE A 44 18.13 -5.15 -2.77
N ALA A 45 16.81 -5.37 -2.69
CA ALA A 45 16.12 -6.40 -3.46
C ALA A 45 16.00 -6.06 -4.96
N GLY A 46 16.49 -4.90 -5.41
CA GLY A 46 16.47 -4.44 -6.79
C GLY A 46 15.10 -3.95 -7.26
N ALA A 47 14.26 -3.47 -6.35
CA ALA A 47 12.98 -2.88 -6.72
C ALA A 47 13.17 -1.47 -7.32
N ASP A 48 12.46 -1.21 -8.42
CA ASP A 48 12.39 0.12 -9.03
C ASP A 48 11.44 1.04 -8.26
N ALA A 49 10.47 0.44 -7.56
CA ALA A 49 9.47 1.15 -6.78
C ALA A 49 9.06 0.39 -5.52
N LEU A 50 8.70 1.13 -4.47
CA LEU A 50 8.03 0.63 -3.27
C LEU A 50 6.63 1.25 -3.16
N VAL A 51 5.60 0.41 -3.07
CA VAL A 51 4.22 0.80 -2.75
C VAL A 51 4.00 0.61 -1.25
N THR A 52 3.62 1.69 -0.55
CA THR A 52 3.45 1.72 0.92
C THR A 52 2.48 2.82 1.35
N GLY A 53 2.18 2.92 2.64
CA GLY A 53 1.61 4.11 3.28
C GLY A 53 2.65 4.88 4.12
N ASP A 54 2.18 5.96 4.75
CA ASP A 54 2.85 6.74 5.81
C ASP A 54 4.27 7.24 5.51
N VAL A 55 4.52 7.65 4.25
CA VAL A 55 5.82 8.20 3.87
C VAL A 55 5.97 9.63 4.39
N ASP A 56 6.98 9.85 5.24
CA ASP A 56 7.39 11.18 5.68
C ASP A 56 8.32 11.89 4.68
N HIS A 57 8.51 13.19 4.88
CA HIS A 57 9.30 14.03 3.97
C HIS A 57 10.77 13.58 3.86
N HIS A 58 11.40 13.20 4.96
CA HIS A 58 12.81 12.81 4.95
C HIS A 58 13.02 11.47 4.23
N THR A 59 12.10 10.53 4.44
CA THR A 59 12.11 9.26 3.73
C THR A 59 11.89 9.45 2.24
N ALA A 60 11.00 10.37 1.84
CA ALA A 60 10.81 10.72 0.44
C ALA A 60 12.08 11.32 -0.20
N LEU A 61 12.78 12.22 0.51
CA LEU A 61 14.05 12.77 0.03
C LEU A 61 15.12 11.68 -0.13
N GLU A 62 15.25 10.78 0.86
CA GLU A 62 16.21 9.67 0.80
C GLU A 62 15.90 8.73 -0.37
N ALA A 63 14.65 8.31 -0.53
CA ALA A 63 14.25 7.42 -1.62
C ALA A 63 14.52 8.03 -2.99
N ARG A 64 14.17 9.32 -3.18
CA ARG A 64 14.46 10.05 -4.41
C ARG A 64 15.96 10.11 -4.69
N ALA A 65 16.79 10.40 -3.68
CA ALA A 65 18.25 10.46 -3.82
C ALA A 65 18.88 9.09 -4.12
N GLN A 66 18.25 8.01 -3.66
CA GLN A 66 18.69 6.63 -3.93
C GLN A 66 18.14 6.06 -5.24
N GLY A 67 17.31 6.81 -5.97
CA GLY A 67 16.77 6.39 -7.27
C GLY A 67 15.65 5.36 -7.20
N ILE A 68 15.04 5.13 -6.04
CA ILE A 68 13.86 4.26 -5.89
C ILE A 68 12.59 5.10 -5.82
N ALA A 69 11.58 4.74 -6.61
CA ALA A 69 10.30 5.42 -6.56
C ALA A 69 9.48 5.00 -5.33
N LEU A 70 8.78 5.93 -4.68
CA LEU A 70 7.77 5.61 -3.67
C LEU A 70 6.39 5.96 -4.19
N LEU A 71 5.45 5.04 -4.00
CA LEU A 71 4.03 5.27 -4.24
C LEU A 71 3.34 5.17 -2.89
N ASP A 72 3.14 6.32 -2.27
CA ASP A 72 2.38 6.40 -1.02
C ASP A 72 0.89 6.42 -1.34
N VAL A 73 0.23 5.31 -1.05
CA VAL A 73 -1.21 5.09 -1.28
C VAL A 73 -2.05 5.37 -0.02
N GLY A 74 -1.41 5.72 1.08
CA GLY A 74 -2.02 5.85 2.41
C GLY A 74 -2.18 4.51 3.13
N HIS A 75 -1.99 4.53 4.46
CA HIS A 75 -2.04 3.34 5.32
C HIS A 75 -3.34 2.55 5.14
N TYR A 76 -4.47 3.23 5.35
CA TYR A 76 -5.78 2.59 5.31
C TYR A 76 -6.10 1.95 3.95
N ALA A 77 -5.81 2.65 2.84
CA ALA A 77 -6.09 2.10 1.51
C ALA A 77 -5.21 0.88 1.19
N SER A 78 -3.99 0.83 1.73
CA SER A 78 -3.08 -0.30 1.55
C SER A 78 -3.49 -1.55 2.34
N GLU A 79 -4.16 -1.40 3.48
CA GLU A 79 -4.45 -2.53 4.38
C GLU A 79 -5.91 -2.97 4.37
N LYS A 80 -6.87 -2.07 4.12
CA LYS A 80 -8.32 -2.41 4.18
C LYS A 80 -8.72 -3.58 3.26
N GLN A 81 -7.95 -3.80 2.20
CA GLN A 81 -8.15 -4.89 1.24
C GLN A 81 -7.99 -6.28 1.86
N VAL A 82 -7.34 -6.38 3.03
CA VAL A 82 -7.13 -7.66 3.74
C VAL A 82 -8.42 -8.20 4.36
N ILE A 83 -9.38 -7.32 4.71
CA ILE A 83 -10.62 -7.68 5.40
C ILE A 83 -11.41 -8.74 4.63
N PRO A 84 -11.81 -8.52 3.36
CA PRO A 84 -12.56 -9.52 2.60
C PRO A 84 -11.77 -10.81 2.38
N LEU A 85 -10.45 -10.73 2.18
CA LEU A 85 -9.59 -11.90 1.97
C LEU A 85 -9.53 -12.80 3.21
N VAL A 86 -9.41 -12.19 4.39
CA VAL A 86 -9.41 -12.94 5.67
C VAL A 86 -10.79 -13.49 5.95
N ALA A 87 -11.85 -12.72 5.72
CA ALA A 87 -13.22 -13.17 5.91
C ALA A 87 -13.56 -14.37 5.02
N GLU A 88 -13.20 -14.32 3.74
CA GLU A 88 -13.34 -15.45 2.80
C GLU A 88 -12.58 -16.69 3.31
N GLY A 89 -11.29 -16.53 3.65
CA GLY A 89 -10.50 -17.64 4.16
C GLY A 89 -11.01 -18.24 5.48
N LEU A 90 -11.64 -17.43 6.33
CA LEU A 90 -12.30 -17.92 7.55
C LEU A 90 -13.61 -18.65 7.23
N ARG A 91 -14.44 -18.12 6.32
CA ARG A 91 -15.68 -18.77 5.87
C ARG A 91 -15.40 -20.15 5.28
N GLU A 92 -14.35 -20.26 4.47
CA GLU A 92 -13.94 -21.55 3.90
C GLU A 92 -13.49 -22.55 4.98
N LYS A 93 -12.64 -22.11 5.91
CA LYS A 93 -12.08 -22.99 6.96
C LYS A 93 -13.09 -23.41 8.01
N LEU A 94 -14.11 -22.60 8.25
CA LEU A 94 -15.10 -22.79 9.31
C LEU A 94 -16.49 -23.15 8.74
N ALA A 95 -16.57 -23.60 7.49
CA ALA A 95 -17.84 -23.88 6.81
C ALA A 95 -18.71 -24.94 7.52
N SER A 96 -18.11 -25.83 8.32
CA SER A 96 -18.82 -26.84 9.12
C SER A 96 -19.16 -26.40 10.54
N GLU A 97 -18.61 -25.28 10.99
CA GLU A 97 -18.81 -24.78 12.35
C GLU A 97 -20.04 -23.86 12.40
N PRO A 98 -20.80 -23.85 13.52
CA PRO A 98 -21.97 -22.99 13.68
C PRO A 98 -21.57 -21.56 14.05
N VAL A 99 -20.72 -20.93 13.24
CA VAL A 99 -20.19 -19.58 13.47
C VAL A 99 -20.48 -18.69 12.27
N GLU A 100 -20.77 -17.41 12.53
CA GLU A 100 -20.96 -16.40 11.51
C GLU A 100 -19.70 -15.54 11.39
N ILE A 101 -19.27 -15.26 10.15
CA ILE A 101 -18.12 -14.41 9.85
C ILE A 101 -18.60 -13.08 9.27
N LEU A 102 -18.48 -12.03 10.08
CA LEU A 102 -18.89 -10.67 9.76
C LEU A 102 -17.68 -9.81 9.41
N GLU A 103 -17.83 -8.98 8.36
CA GLU A 103 -16.86 -7.96 7.98
C GLU A 103 -17.27 -6.62 8.60
N SER A 104 -16.31 -5.83 9.06
CA SER A 104 -16.63 -4.48 9.54
C SER A 104 -16.92 -3.56 8.35
N GLU A 105 -18.09 -2.94 8.36
CA GLU A 105 -18.49 -1.92 7.37
C GLU A 105 -18.11 -0.49 7.82
N VAL A 106 -17.56 -0.34 9.02
CA VAL A 106 -17.22 0.97 9.58
C VAL A 106 -15.95 1.49 8.91
N ASP A 107 -16.04 2.62 8.22
CA ASP A 107 -14.86 3.31 7.72
C ASP A 107 -14.08 3.91 8.89
N THR A 108 -12.88 3.37 9.11
CA THR A 108 -11.98 3.79 10.20
C THR A 108 -10.84 4.69 9.71
N GLN A 109 -10.91 5.16 8.46
CA GLN A 109 -9.97 6.15 7.93
C GLN A 109 -10.01 7.44 8.77
N PRO A 110 -8.90 7.85 9.41
CA PRO A 110 -8.86 9.09 10.19
C PRO A 110 -8.72 10.35 9.32
N PHE A 111 -8.28 10.20 8.07
CA PHE A 111 -8.00 11.32 7.17
C PHE A 111 -9.16 11.63 6.23
N VAL A 112 -9.59 12.89 6.22
CA VAL A 112 -10.48 13.45 5.20
C VAL A 112 -9.63 14.18 4.17
N PHE A 113 -9.79 13.84 2.89
CA PHE A 113 -9.10 14.46 1.78
C PHE A 113 -10.00 15.56 1.19
N VAL A 114 -9.48 16.78 1.07
CA VAL A 114 -10.19 17.98 0.58
C VAL A 114 -9.68 18.44 -0.78
#